data_AF-A0AAV0Y452-F1
#
_entry.id   AF-A0AAV0Y452-F1
#
_cell.length_a   1.000
_cell.length_b   1.000
_cell.length_c   1.000
_cell.angle_alpha   90.00
_cell.angle_beta   90.00
_cell.angle_gamma   90.00
#
_symmetry.space_group_name_H-M   'P 1'
#
loop_
_entity.id
_entity.type
_entity.pdbx_description
1 polymer ?
#
loop_
_entity_poly.entity_id
_entity_poly.type
_entity_poly.pdbx_seq_one_letter_code
_entity_poly.pdbx_strand_id
1 'polypeptide(L)' 'MSESVEFQIEDQEFQLKPDHELRFEVENKNETVVLELKTGLAEIFGTELVKSKPYKFYLEQKLWCLHGKGVH' A
#
# COMPACT_ATOMS: atom_id res chain seq x y z
N MET A 1 18.19 17.85 -25.26
CA MET A 1 18.24 16.41 -24.92
C MET A 1 17.21 16.21 -23.83
N SER A 2 16.11 15.56 -24.15
CA SER A 2 15.01 15.28 -23.23
C SER A 2 15.42 14.18 -22.28
N GLU A 3 15.75 14.55 -21.04
CA GLU A 3 15.99 13.61 -19.95
C GLU A 3 14.68 12.85 -19.70
N SER A 4 14.64 11.60 -20.16
CA SER A 4 13.53 10.69 -19.87
C SER A 4 13.78 10.18 -18.45
N VAL A 5 13.05 10.71 -17.48
CA VAL A 5 13.13 10.25 -16.10
C VAL A 5 12.48 8.87 -16.05
N GLU A 6 13.30 7.83 -15.96
CA GLU A 6 12.85 6.48 -15.64
C GLU A 6 12.33 6.48 -14.20
N PHE A 7 11.01 6.42 -14.02
CA PHE A 7 10.41 6.20 -12.71
C PHE A 7 10.63 4.73 -12.34
N GLN A 8 11.51 4.48 -11.36
CA GLN A 8 11.63 3.15 -10.79
C GLN A 8 10.39 2.88 -9.94
N ILE A 9 9.54 1.98 -10.42
CA ILE A 9 8.43 1.42 -9.65
C ILE A 9 9.03 0.21 -8.93
N GLU A 10 9.47 0.39 -7.68
CA GLU A 10 9.80 -0.76 -6.83
C GLU A 10 8.49 -1.40 -6.37
N ASP A 11 8.12 -2.52 -7.00
CA ASP A 11 7.07 -3.37 -6.48
C ASP A 11 7.57 -4.13 -5.25
N GLN A 12 6.90 -3.93 -4.11
CA GLN A 12 7.23 -4.62 -2.87
C GLN A 12 6.05 -5.48 -2.44
N GLU A 13 6.22 -6.80 -2.54
CA GLU A 13 5.20 -7.77 -2.13
C GLU A 13 5.30 -8.08 -0.64
N PHE A 14 4.19 -7.90 0.08
CA PHE A 14 4.09 -8.22 1.50
C PHE A 14 3.03 -9.30 1.74
N GLN A 15 3.46 -10.40 2.35
CA GLN A 15 2.55 -11.43 2.84
C GLN A 15 2.20 -11.13 4.30
N LEU A 16 0.98 -10.61 4.51
CA LEU A 16 0.44 -10.39 5.85
C LEU A 16 -0.30 -11.62 6.33
N LYS A 17 0.13 -12.11 7.50
CA LYS A 17 -0.59 -13.13 8.24
C LYS A 17 -1.84 -12.53 8.92
N PRO A 18 -2.79 -13.38 9.36
CA PRO A 18 -3.85 -12.93 10.25
C PRO A 18 -3.25 -12.25 11.48
N ASP A 19 -3.85 -11.15 11.94
CA ASP A 19 -3.40 -10.34 13.09
C ASP A 19 -2.05 -9.62 12.90
N HIS A 20 -1.50 -9.62 11.69
CA HIS A 20 -0.34 -8.80 11.37
C HIS A 20 -0.75 -7.47 10.73
N GLU A 21 0.05 -6.45 11.04
CA GLU A 21 -0.09 -5.12 10.47
C GLU A 21 1.12 -4.75 9.61
N LEU A 22 0.87 -4.14 8.46
CA LEU A 22 1.86 -3.42 7.67
C LEU A 22 1.72 -1.93 7.97
N ARG A 23 2.81 -1.30 8.39
CA ARG A 23 2.85 0.14 8.63
C ARG A 23 3.88 0.77 7.72
N PHE A 24 3.43 1.75 6.93
CA PHE A 24 4.32 2.52 6.05
C PHE A 24 4.01 4.01 6.19
N GLU A 25 5.06 4.81 6.04
CA GLU A 25 5.00 6.27 6.03
C GLU A 25 5.51 6.75 4.68
N VAL A 26 4.84 7.76 4.11
CA VAL A 26 5.29 8.41 2.88
C VAL A 26 5.98 9.69 3.30
N GLU A 27 7.31 9.75 3.18
CA GLU A 27 8.11 10.89 3.63
C GLU A 27 8.26 12.01 2.58
N ASN A 28 8.16 11.66 1.28
CA ASN A 28 8.31 12.62 0.18
C ASN A 28 6.99 12.95 -0.52
N LYS A 29 6.75 14.25 -0.76
CA LYS A 29 5.52 14.74 -1.41
C LYS A 29 5.39 14.33 -2.87
N ASN A 30 6.51 14.02 -3.50
CA ASN A 30 6.57 13.59 -4.89
C ASN A 30 6.47 12.06 -5.03
N GLU A 31 6.42 11.33 -3.92
CA GLU A 31 6.25 9.89 -3.92
C GLU A 31 4.76 9.55 -3.77
N THR A 32 4.32 8.55 -4.52
CA THR A 32 2.97 8.00 -4.43
C THR A 32 3.10 6.52 -4.18
N VAL A 33 2.56 6.05 -3.06
CA VAL A 33 2.50 4.61 -2.78
C VAL A 33 1.20 4.08 -3.35
N VAL A 34 1.30 3.10 -4.24
CA VAL A 34 0.15 2.39 -4.79
C VAL A 34 0.08 1.03 -4.13
N LEU A 35 -1.00 0.77 -3.40
CA LEU A 35 -1.24 -0.51 -2.77
C LEU A 35 -2.34 -1.25 -3.52
N GLU A 36 -2.09 -2.53 -3.81
CA GLU A 36 -3.08 -3.40 -4.42
C GLU A 36 -3.17 -4.69 -3.61
N LEU A 37 -4.39 -5.05 -3.20
CA LEU A 37 -4.62 -6.33 -2.54
C LEU A 37 -4.66 -7.44 -3.62
N LYS A 38 -3.59 -8.24 -3.69
CA LYS A 38 -3.52 -9.37 -4.63
C LYS A 38 -4.42 -10.54 -4.21
N THR A 39 -4.42 -10.89 -2.93
CA THR A 39 -5.13 -12.06 -2.40
C THR A 39 -5.59 -11.85 -0.95
N GLY A 40 -6.66 -12.53 -0.55
CA GLY A 40 -7.16 -12.52 0.83
C GLY A 40 -8.04 -11.30 1.13
N LEU A 41 -8.08 -10.94 2.42
CA LEU A 41 -8.80 -9.79 2.96
C LEU A 41 -7.80 -8.93 3.73
N ALA A 42 -7.91 -7.61 3.58
CA ALA A 42 -7.13 -6.65 4.34
C ALA A 42 -7.98 -5.41 4.63
N GLU A 43 -7.64 -4.67 5.68
CA GLU A 43 -8.30 -3.42 6.03
C GLU A 43 -7.27 -2.32 6.29
N ILE A 44 -7.62 -1.07 5.99
CA ILE A 44 -6.83 0.12 6.34
C ILE A 44 -7.68 1.01 7.22
N PHE A 45 -7.24 1.29 8.44
CA PHE A 45 -7.98 2.09 9.42
C PHE A 45 -9.46 1.67 9.59
N GLY A 46 -9.72 0.36 9.63
CA GLY A 46 -11.08 -0.19 9.74
C GLY A 46 -11.92 -0.14 8.45
N THR A 47 -11.33 0.26 7.33
CA THR A 47 -11.96 0.20 6.00
C THR A 47 -11.44 -1.01 5.23
N GLU A 48 -12.34 -1.90 4.82
CA GLU A 48 -11.98 -3.09 4.05
C GLU A 48 -11.46 -2.74 2.64
N LEU A 49 -10.39 -3.43 2.24
CA LEU A 49 -9.80 -3.30 0.91
C LEU A 49 -10.42 -4.28 -0.07
N VAL A 50 -10.68 -3.78 -1.27
CA VAL A 50 -11.19 -4.59 -2.37
C VAL A 50 -10.02 -5.20 -3.14
N LYS A 51 -10.07 -6.51 -3.34
CA LYS A 51 -9.10 -7.25 -4.16
C LYS A 51 -8.98 -6.65 -5.56
N SER A 52 -7.75 -6.58 -6.07
CA SER A 52 -7.42 -6.06 -7.41
C SER A 52 -7.78 -4.59 -7.64
N LYS A 53 -8.09 -3.84 -6.57
CA LYS A 53 -8.32 -2.40 -6.64
C LYS A 53 -7.05 -1.66 -6.20
N PRO A 54 -6.50 -0.75 -7.02
CA PRO A 54 -5.37 0.07 -6.62
C PRO A 54 -5.81 1.22 -5.72
N TYR A 55 -5.18 1.33 -4.56
CA TYR A 55 -5.35 2.43 -3.60
C TYR A 55 -4.11 3.31 -3.62
N LYS A 56 -4.29 4.61 -3.86
CA LYS A 56 -3.19 5.58 -3.93
C LYS A 56 -3.10 6.33 -2.62
N PHE A 57 -1.92 6.28 -2.01
CA PHE A 57 -1.61 6.98 -0.78
C PHE A 57 -0.68 8.15 -1.09
N TYR A 58 -1.09 9.32 -0.59
CA TYR A 58 -0.36 10.57 -0.71
C TYR A 58 0.15 10.99 0.68
N LEU A 59 1.10 11.93 0.69
CA LEU A 59 1.74 12.44 1.91
C LEU A 59 0.81 13.20 2.88
N GLU A 60 -0.49 13.26 2.60
CA GLU A 60 -1.45 13.94 3.49
C GLU A 60 -1.63 13.21 4.84
N GLN A 61 -1.20 11.95 4.94
CA GLN A 61 -1.24 11.19 6.19
C GLN A 61 0.15 10.68 6.60
N LYS A 62 0.43 10.85 7.88
CA LYS A 62 1.75 10.62 8.48
C LYS A 62 2.07 9.15 8.73
N LEU A 63 1.07 8.27 8.78
CA LEU A 63 1.29 6.83 8.95
C LEU A 63 0.08 6.10 8.38
N TRP A 64 0.31 5.08 7.56
CA TRP A 64 -0.73 4.18 7.06
C TRP A 64 -0.59 2.84 7.75
N CYS A 65 -1.68 2.35 8.34
CA CYS A 65 -1.74 1.04 9.00
C CYS A 65 -2.69 0.13 8.23
N LEU A 66 -2.16 -0.94 7.67
CA LEU A 66 -2.90 -1.98 6.99
C LEU A 66 -2.91 -3.26 7.83
N HIS A 67 -4.09 -3.80 8.10
CA HIS A 67 -4.30 -4.99 8.90
C HIS A 67 -4.65 -6.17 8.00
N GLY A 68 -3.90 -7.27 8.11
CA GLY A 68 -4.19 -8.52 7.42
C GLY A 68 -5.33 -9.26 8.09
N LYS A 69 -6.42 -9.53 7.36
CA LYS A 69 -7.49 -10.40 7.83
C LYS A 69 -7.24 -11.78 7.27
N GLY A 70 -7.07 -12.76 8.16
CA GLY A 70 -7.09 -14.16 7.77
C GLY A 70 -8.44 -14.50 7.15
N VAL A 71 -8.42 -15.07 5.95
CA VAL A 71 -9.59 -15.79 5.44
C VAL A 71 -9.51 -17.18 6.08
N HIS A 72 -10.42 -17.45 7.02
CA HIS A 72 -10.57 -18.77 7.64
C HIS A 72 -10.96 -19.83 6.60
#